data_AF-A0A7S1QP60-F1
#
_entry.id   AF-A0A7S1QP60-F1
#
_cell.length_a   1.000
_cell.length_b   1.000
_cell.length_c   1.000
_cell.angle_alpha   90.00
_cell.angle_beta   90.00
_cell.angle_gamma   90.00
#
_symmetry.space_group_name_H-M   'P 1'
#
loop_
_entity.id
_entity.type
_entity.pdbx_description
1 polymer ?
#
loop_
_entity_poly.entity_id
_entity_poly.type
_entity_poly.pdbx_seq_one_letter_code
_entity_poly.pdbx_strand_id
1 'polypeptide(L)'
;HRRPWSVSEELVFERFPTPSSLACALTSSEPTRSEEARRSMRVLGHVRDAMLDYLGGNLSLLAGCRGSIRFVGRTERLEEDYADLVRVLRSEGALQDGFVERRAPPRAECKRCASPRYRNMTRLGPCALAGLRRWYRDDYRLI
;
A
#
# COMPACT_ATOMS: atom_id res chain seq x y z
N HIS A 1 -14.04 0.67 13.76
CA HIS A 1 -14.73 -0.63 13.57
C HIS A 1 -13.77 -1.77 13.87
N ARG A 2 -14.12 -2.70 14.78
CA ARG A 2 -13.42 -3.98 14.95
C ARG A 2 -14.25 -5.04 14.23
N ARG A 3 -13.85 -5.43 13.03
CA ARG A 3 -14.39 -6.64 12.39
C ARG A 3 -13.66 -7.84 12.99
N PRO A 4 -14.35 -8.91 13.42
CA PRO A 4 -13.70 -10.14 13.83
C PRO A 4 -12.92 -10.72 12.65
N TRP A 5 -11.84 -11.43 12.95
CA TRP A 5 -11.09 -12.16 11.92
C TRP A 5 -11.95 -13.28 11.35
N SER A 6 -11.80 -13.52 10.06
CA SER A 6 -12.29 -14.76 9.44
C SER A 6 -11.44 -15.95 9.90
N VAL A 7 -12.01 -17.16 9.81
CA VAL A 7 -11.29 -18.42 10.11
C VAL A 7 -9.96 -18.50 9.34
N SER A 8 -9.96 -18.04 8.08
CA SER A 8 -8.74 -18.04 7.28
C SER A 8 -7.70 -17.03 7.76
N GLU A 9 -8.13 -15.84 8.21
CA GLU A 9 -7.21 -14.86 8.79
C GLU A 9 -6.61 -15.36 10.11
N GLU A 10 -7.41 -16.01 10.95
CA GLU A 10 -6.93 -16.65 12.19
C GLU A 10 -5.83 -17.67 11.93
N LEU A 11 -6.06 -18.60 10.99
CA LEU A 11 -5.07 -19.61 10.61
C LEU A 11 -3.78 -18.98 10.06
N VAL A 12 -3.90 -17.90 9.29
CA VAL A 12 -2.73 -17.18 8.77
C VAL A 12 -1.95 -16.51 9.90
N PHE A 13 -2.63 -15.85 10.84
CA PHE A 13 -1.96 -15.17 11.96
C PHE A 13 -1.38 -16.15 12.99
N GLU A 14 -1.98 -17.32 13.16
CA GLU A 14 -1.39 -18.40 13.95
C GLU A 14 -0.10 -18.92 13.31
N ARG A 15 -0.10 -19.12 11.99
CA ARG A 15 1.05 -19.64 11.25
C ARG A 15 2.17 -18.63 11.05
N PHE A 16 1.81 -17.37 10.84
CA PHE A 16 2.75 -16.26 10.65
C PHE A 16 2.46 -15.16 11.68
N PRO A 17 2.99 -15.31 12.91
CA PRO A 17 2.66 -14.41 14.02
C PRO A 17 3.09 -12.96 13.82
N THR A 18 3.96 -12.69 12.84
CA THR A 18 4.45 -11.35 12.52
C THR A 18 4.40 -11.08 11.02
N PRO A 19 4.22 -9.80 10.60
CA PRO A 19 4.34 -9.42 9.20
C PRO A 19 5.68 -9.83 8.59
N SER A 20 6.77 -9.70 9.36
CA SER A 20 8.11 -10.11 8.92
C SER A 20 8.20 -11.61 8.67
N SER A 21 7.59 -12.46 9.50
CA SER A 21 7.60 -13.91 9.30
C SER A 21 6.87 -14.35 8.04
N LEU A 22 5.72 -13.72 7.73
CA LEU A 22 4.99 -13.97 6.50
C LEU A 22 5.79 -13.51 5.27
N ALA A 23 6.28 -12.27 5.31
CA ALA A 23 7.02 -11.67 4.21
C ALA A 23 8.31 -12.45 3.88
N CYS A 24 9.07 -12.87 4.90
CA CYS A 24 10.25 -13.70 4.72
C CYS A 24 9.94 -15.06 4.08
N ALA A 25 8.82 -15.68 4.47
CA ALA A 25 8.44 -16.99 3.97
C ALA A 25 8.15 -16.99 2.45
N LEU A 26 7.80 -15.85 1.85
CA LEU A 26 7.57 -15.72 0.40
C LEU A 26 8.77 -16.15 -0.45
N THR A 27 9.98 -15.97 0.08
CA THR A 27 11.26 -16.34 -0.56
C THR A 27 11.97 -17.48 0.17
N SER A 28 11.27 -18.23 1.02
CA SER A 28 11.83 -19.41 1.68
C SER A 28 12.36 -20.43 0.66
N SER A 29 13.49 -21.06 0.96
CA SER A 29 14.01 -22.20 0.20
C SER A 29 13.18 -23.46 0.39
N GLU A 30 12.38 -23.53 1.46
CA GLU A 30 11.44 -24.62 1.72
C GLU A 30 10.15 -24.41 0.90
N PRO A 31 9.83 -25.31 -0.06
CA PRO A 31 8.71 -25.11 -0.99
C PRO A 31 7.35 -24.97 -0.31
N THR A 32 7.05 -25.85 0.65
CA THR A 32 5.78 -25.86 1.38
C THR A 32 5.57 -24.54 2.12
N ARG A 33 6.57 -24.08 2.86
CA ARG A 33 6.52 -22.80 3.57
C ARG A 33 6.32 -21.61 2.63
N SER A 34 6.96 -21.64 1.46
CA SER A 34 6.81 -20.60 0.45
C SER A 34 5.39 -20.58 -0.16
N GLU A 35 4.85 -21.74 -0.48
CA GLU A 35 3.50 -21.86 -1.02
C GLU A 35 2.43 -21.40 -0.01
N GLU A 36 2.57 -21.79 1.26
CA GLU A 36 1.69 -21.37 2.34
C GLU A 36 1.70 -19.85 2.55
N ALA A 37 2.88 -19.22 2.48
CA ALA A 37 2.99 -17.76 2.55
C ALA A 37 2.26 -17.08 1.39
N ARG A 38 2.41 -17.59 0.15
CA ARG A 38 1.72 -17.04 -1.02
C ARG A 38 0.20 -17.21 -0.92
N ARG A 39 -0.26 -18.35 -0.40
CA ARG A 39 -1.69 -18.58 -0.12
C ARG A 39 -2.20 -17.59 0.92
N SER A 40 -1.42 -17.36 1.97
CA SER A 40 -1.75 -16.41 3.04
C SER A 40 -1.89 -14.98 2.51
N MET A 41 -0.93 -14.52 1.69
CA MET A 41 -1.01 -13.21 1.03
C MET A 41 -2.29 -13.05 0.20
N ARG A 42 -2.76 -14.12 -0.46
CA ARG A 42 -3.98 -14.09 -1.29
C ARG A 42 -5.29 -14.09 -0.49
N VAL A 43 -5.27 -14.34 0.81
CA VAL A 43 -6.48 -14.43 1.64
C VAL A 43 -6.63 -13.23 2.56
N LEU A 44 -5.50 -12.67 3.03
CA LEU A 44 -5.51 -11.47 3.87
C LEU A 44 -5.98 -10.25 3.07
N GLY A 45 -7.19 -9.76 3.36
CA GLY A 45 -7.85 -8.72 2.55
C GLY A 45 -7.12 -7.37 2.46
N HIS A 46 -6.18 -7.08 3.37
CA HIS A 46 -5.43 -5.82 3.38
C HIS A 46 -4.06 -5.90 2.68
N VAL A 47 -3.65 -7.08 2.22
CA VAL A 47 -2.39 -7.28 1.46
C VAL A 47 -2.59 -8.05 0.15
N ARG A 48 -3.77 -8.66 -0.04
CA ARG A 48 -4.09 -9.42 -1.26
C ARG A 48 -4.02 -8.56 -2.52
N ASP A 49 -4.58 -7.36 -2.43
CA ASP A 49 -4.74 -6.49 -3.59
C ASP A 49 -3.48 -5.63 -3.76
N ALA A 50 -2.89 -5.68 -4.95
CA ALA A 50 -1.72 -4.90 -5.34
C ALA A 50 -2.13 -3.48 -5.76
N MET A 51 -1.19 -2.54 -5.76
CA MET A 51 -1.45 -1.18 -6.26
C MET A 51 -1.89 -1.21 -7.73
N LEU A 52 -1.27 -2.10 -8.52
CA LEU A 52 -1.60 -2.28 -9.93
C LEU A 52 -3.06 -2.73 -10.13
N ASP A 53 -3.66 -3.47 -9.20
CA ASP A 53 -5.06 -3.92 -9.31
C ASP A 53 -6.03 -2.72 -9.35
N TYR A 54 -5.74 -1.67 -8.58
CA TYR A 54 -6.51 -0.41 -8.60
C TYR A 54 -6.29 0.41 -9.88
N LEU A 55 -5.22 0.12 -10.63
CA LEU A 55 -4.88 0.76 -11.90
C LEU A 55 -5.31 -0.09 -13.12
N GLY A 56 -6.20 -1.06 -12.91
CA GLY A 56 -6.71 -1.95 -13.97
C GLY A 56 -5.86 -3.19 -14.21
N GLY A 57 -4.95 -3.53 -13.30
CA GLY A 57 -4.21 -4.80 -13.26
C GLY A 57 -3.10 -4.95 -14.30
N ASN A 58 -2.84 -3.93 -15.13
CA ASN A 58 -1.92 -4.04 -16.26
C ASN A 58 -1.13 -2.75 -16.50
N LEU A 59 0.21 -2.85 -16.47
CA LEU A 59 1.12 -1.73 -16.75
C LEU A 59 0.92 -1.13 -18.15
N SER A 60 0.56 -1.94 -19.14
CA SER A 60 0.29 -1.48 -20.51
C SER A 60 -0.99 -0.64 -20.59
N LEU A 61 -2.00 -0.97 -19.79
CA LEU A 61 -3.23 -0.17 -19.71
C LEU A 61 -2.90 1.22 -19.13
N LEU A 62 -2.16 1.25 -18.03
CA LEU A 62 -1.70 2.50 -17.42
C LEU A 62 -0.89 3.35 -18.41
N ALA A 63 0.01 2.72 -19.18
CA ALA A 63 0.80 3.41 -20.20
C ALA A 63 -0.09 4.07 -21.27
N GLY A 64 -1.15 3.38 -21.73
CA GLY A 64 -2.13 3.94 -22.67
C GLY A 64 -2.95 5.10 -22.08
N CYS A 65 -3.25 5.05 -20.77
CA CYS A 65 -3.99 6.09 -20.07
C CYS A 65 -3.11 7.23 -19.54
N ARG A 66 -1.80 7.22 -19.80
CA ARG A 66 -0.87 8.23 -19.25
C ARG A 66 -1.29 9.66 -19.60
N GLY A 67 -1.84 9.89 -20.79
CA GLY A 67 -2.35 11.20 -21.21
C GLY A 67 -3.60 11.66 -20.46
N SER A 68 -4.34 10.73 -19.85
CA SER A 68 -5.54 11.01 -19.05
C SER A 68 -5.24 11.22 -17.56
N ILE A 69 -4.01 10.94 -17.11
CA ILE A 69 -3.59 11.10 -15.72
C ILE A 69 -2.89 12.44 -15.60
N ARG A 70 -3.58 13.40 -14.98
CA ARG A 70 -3.04 14.76 -14.86
C ARG A 70 -2.06 14.94 -13.71
N PHE A 71 -2.24 14.16 -12.64
CA PHE A 71 -1.47 14.26 -11.41
C PHE A 71 -1.40 12.91 -10.68
N VAL A 72 -0.24 12.62 -10.06
CA VAL A 72 -0.02 11.48 -9.17
C VAL A 72 0.71 11.98 -7.93
N GLY A 73 0.09 11.87 -6.77
CA GLY A 73 0.67 12.25 -5.48
C GLY A 73 1.14 11.05 -4.66
N ARG A 74 2.05 11.29 -3.73
CA ARG A 74 2.65 10.35 -2.80
C ARG A 74 2.33 10.77 -1.37
N THR A 75 2.04 9.78 -0.52
CA THR A 75 1.69 10.07 0.88
C THR A 75 2.89 10.61 1.65
N GLU A 76 4.10 10.19 1.29
CA GLU A 76 5.37 10.63 1.87
C GLU A 76 5.64 12.12 1.66
N ARG A 77 5.02 12.71 0.63
CA ARG A 77 5.16 14.13 0.25
C ARG A 77 3.82 14.83 0.21
N LEU A 78 2.87 14.39 1.05
CA LEU A 78 1.46 14.78 0.98
C LEU A 78 1.25 16.30 0.92
N GLU A 79 1.96 17.07 1.74
CA GLU A 79 1.80 18.52 1.78
C GLU A 79 2.26 19.18 0.48
N GLU A 80 3.41 18.74 -0.05
CA GLU A 80 4.01 19.25 -1.29
C GLU A 80 3.18 18.84 -2.51
N ASP A 81 2.81 17.56 -2.58
CA ASP A 81 2.00 16.99 -3.66
C ASP A 81 0.58 17.60 -3.66
N TYR A 82 0.02 17.91 -2.49
CA TYR A 82 -1.25 18.62 -2.40
C TYR A 82 -1.16 20.06 -2.95
N ALA A 83 -0.09 20.79 -2.61
CA ALA A 83 0.13 22.13 -3.13
C ALA A 83 0.30 22.11 -4.66
N ASP A 84 1.00 21.11 -5.20
CA ASP A 84 1.16 20.91 -6.64
C ASP A 84 -0.18 20.60 -7.33
N LEU A 85 -0.99 19.71 -6.74
CA LEU A 85 -2.33 19.42 -7.24
C LEU A 85 -3.20 20.68 -7.31
N VAL A 86 -3.21 21.49 -6.25
CA VAL A 86 -3.97 22.75 -6.20
C VAL A 86 -3.55 23.70 -7.32
N ARG A 87 -2.23 23.85 -7.52
CA ARG A 87 -1.67 24.69 -8.57
C ARG A 87 -2.09 24.22 -9.96
N VAL A 88 -2.02 22.92 -10.22
CA VAL A 88 -2.48 22.32 -11.48
C VAL A 88 -3.96 22.62 -11.72
N LEU A 89 -4.81 22.33 -10.74
CA LEU A 89 -6.25 22.54 -10.88
C LEU A 89 -6.63 24.02 -11.04
N ARG A 90 -5.93 24.95 -10.38
CA ARG A 90 -6.12 26.40 -10.60
C ARG A 90 -5.72 26.81 -12.01
N SER A 91 -4.59 26.31 -12.52
CA SER A 91 -4.13 26.64 -13.88
C SER A 91 -5.09 26.17 -14.97
N GLU A 92 -5.92 25.16 -14.67
CA GLU A 92 -6.95 24.63 -15.56
C GLU A 92 -8.33 25.27 -15.34
N GLY A 93 -8.44 26.25 -14.44
CA GLY A 93 -9.71 26.87 -14.08
C GLY A 93 -10.69 25.92 -13.35
N ALA A 94 -10.22 24.75 -12.93
CA ALA A 94 -11.02 23.75 -12.21
C ALA A 94 -11.20 24.10 -10.72
N LEU A 95 -10.42 25.05 -10.19
CA LEU A 95 -10.58 25.60 -8.85
C LEU A 95 -10.82 27.11 -8.91
N GLN A 96 -11.91 27.55 -8.28
CA GLN A 96 -12.18 28.96 -8.04
C GLN A 96 -11.33 29.48 -6.88
N ASP A 97 -11.07 30.80 -6.90
CA ASP A 97 -10.38 31.48 -5.81
C ASP A 97 -11.14 31.31 -4.48
N GLY A 98 -10.40 31.02 -3.40
CA GLY A 98 -10.94 30.85 -2.04
C GLY A 98 -11.43 29.45 -1.63
N PHE A 99 -11.52 28.46 -2.54
CA PHE A 99 -11.98 27.11 -2.19
C PHE A 99 -10.97 26.32 -1.34
N VAL A 100 -9.67 26.45 -1.65
CA VAL A 100 -8.60 25.64 -1.06
C VAL A 100 -8.17 26.13 0.32
N GLU A 101 -8.22 27.45 0.57
CA GLU A 101 -7.79 28.04 1.84
C GLU A 101 -8.59 27.52 3.04
N ARG A 102 -9.81 26.99 2.80
CA ARG A 102 -10.69 26.45 3.86
C ARG A 102 -10.37 25.01 4.27
N ARG A 103 -9.58 24.26 3.50
CA ARG A 103 -9.26 22.84 3.79
C ARG A 103 -7.82 22.53 3.42
N ALA A 104 -6.89 22.90 4.30
CA ALA A 104 -5.57 22.27 4.29
C ALA A 104 -5.73 20.74 4.37
N PRO A 105 -4.83 19.95 3.74
CA PRO A 105 -4.85 18.51 3.89
C PRO A 105 -4.76 18.21 5.40
N PRO A 106 -5.52 17.21 5.91
CA PRO A 106 -5.39 16.84 7.30
C PRO A 106 -3.92 16.53 7.56
N ARG A 107 -3.32 17.19 8.56
CA ARG A 107 -2.00 16.81 9.06
C ARG A 107 -2.02 15.31 9.29
N ALA A 108 -0.90 14.64 9.04
CA ALA A 108 -0.74 13.21 9.25
C ALA A 108 -0.84 12.88 10.76
N GLU A 109 -2.02 13.05 11.34
CA GLU A 109 -2.38 12.43 12.60
C GLU A 109 -2.35 10.94 12.35
N CYS A 110 -1.60 10.23 13.19
CA CYS A 110 -1.40 8.80 13.04
C CYS A 110 -2.67 8.03 13.45
N LYS A 111 -3.74 8.12 12.65
CA LYS A 111 -5.04 7.48 12.88
C LYS A 111 -4.96 5.95 12.85
N ARG A 112 -3.85 5.39 12.33
CA ARG A 112 -3.56 3.95 12.26
C ARG A 112 -2.20 3.59 12.86
N CYS A 113 -1.69 4.39 13.79
CA CYS A 113 -0.46 4.02 14.50
C CYS A 113 -0.62 2.66 15.16
N ALA A 114 0.42 1.83 15.02
CA ALA A 114 0.51 0.60 15.77
C ALA A 114 0.33 0.91 17.26
N SER A 115 -0.53 0.13 17.92
CA SER A 115 -0.62 0.21 19.39
C SER A 115 0.77 -0.04 19.99
N PRO A 116 1.06 0.44 21.21
CA PRO A 116 2.35 0.22 21.87
C PRO A 116 2.82 -1.25 21.82
N ARG A 117 1.88 -2.20 21.91
CA ARG A 117 2.10 -3.65 21.80
C ARG A 117 2.73 -4.10 20.48
N TYR A 118 2.47 -3.40 19.38
CA TYR A 118 2.91 -3.79 18.03
C TYR A 118 3.99 -2.86 17.46
N ARG A 119 4.55 -1.93 18.25
CA ARG A 119 5.58 -1.00 17.76
C ARG A 119 6.80 -1.71 17.19
N ASN A 120 7.21 -2.83 17.77
CA ASN A 120 8.33 -3.63 17.28
C ASN A 120 8.07 -4.31 15.92
N MET A 121 6.80 -4.39 15.49
CA MET A 121 6.40 -4.97 14.20
C MET A 121 6.21 -3.91 13.09
N THR A 122 6.47 -2.63 13.39
CA THR A 122 6.35 -1.54 12.41
C THR A 122 7.52 -1.45 11.42
N ARG A 123 8.61 -2.18 11.69
CA ARG A 123 9.80 -2.22 10.83
C ARG A 123 9.98 -3.62 10.25
N LEU A 124 10.36 -3.66 8.99
CA LEU A 124 10.64 -4.89 8.27
C LEU A 124 12.15 -5.09 8.12
N GLY A 125 12.60 -6.31 8.40
CA GLY A 125 13.99 -6.69 8.18
C GLY A 125 14.32 -6.92 6.69
N PRO A 126 15.61 -7.07 6.33
CA PRO A 126 16.04 -7.23 4.94
C PRO A 126 15.37 -8.40 4.21
N CYS A 127 15.21 -9.54 4.89
CA CYS A 127 14.55 -10.73 4.34
C CYS A 127 13.07 -10.47 4.00
N ALA A 128 12.34 -9.80 4.89
CA ALA A 128 10.94 -9.44 4.66
C ALA A 128 10.81 -8.46 3.49
N LEU A 129 11.69 -7.46 3.42
CA LEU A 129 11.73 -6.52 2.30
C LEU A 129 12.02 -7.21 0.96
N ALA A 130 12.96 -8.16 0.92
CA ALA A 130 13.24 -8.94 -0.29
C ALA A 130 12.02 -9.76 -0.75
N GLY A 131 11.34 -10.41 0.21
CA GLY A 131 10.11 -11.16 -0.06
C GLY A 131 9.00 -10.28 -0.65
N LEU A 132 8.74 -9.12 -0.03
CA LEU A 132 7.73 -8.18 -0.50
C LEU A 132 8.08 -7.53 -1.83
N ARG A 133 9.36 -7.19 -2.07
CA ARG A 133 9.83 -6.67 -3.37
C ARG A 133 9.62 -7.67 -4.50
N ARG A 134 9.83 -8.96 -4.23
CA ARG A 134 9.54 -10.01 -5.21
C ARG A 134 8.04 -10.18 -5.43
N TRP A 135 7.25 -10.15 -4.36
CA TRP A 135 5.80 -10.31 -4.43
C TRP A 135 5.12 -9.16 -5.18
N TYR A 136 5.42 -7.93 -4.81
CA TYR A 136 4.89 -6.70 -5.43
C TYR A 136 5.78 -6.16 -6.56
N ARG A 137 6.54 -7.02 -7.26
CA ARG A 137 7.53 -6.60 -8.26
C ARG A 137 6.94 -5.65 -9.30
N ASP A 138 5.71 -5.89 -9.72
CA ASP A 138 5.08 -5.08 -10.76
C ASP A 138 4.60 -3.73 -10.21
N ASP A 139 4.21 -3.63 -8.94
CA ASP A 139 3.95 -2.35 -8.27
C ASP A 139 5.24 -1.51 -8.17
N TYR A 140 6.39 -2.15 -7.92
CA TYR A 140 7.68 -1.46 -7.89
C TYR A 140 8.11 -0.89 -9.25
N ARG A 141 7.47 -1.30 -10.36
CA ARG A 141 7.71 -0.69 -11.69
C ARG A 141 6.96 0.62 -11.87
N LEU A 142 6.03 0.95 -10.96
CA LEU A 142 5.26 2.19 -10.97
C LEU A 142 6.00 3.38 -10.32
N ILE A 143 7.06 3.09 -9.55
CA ILE A 143 7.84 4.04 -8.74
C ILE A 143 9.21 4.23 -9.37
#